data_AF-A0A8J5FZT4-F1
#
_entry.id   AF-A0A8J5FZT4-F1
#
_cell.length_a   1.000
_cell.length_b   1.000
_cell.length_c   1.000
_cell.angle_alpha   90.00
_cell.angle_beta   90.00
_cell.angle_gamma   90.00
#
_symmetry.space_group_name_H-M   'P 1'
#
loop_
_entity.id
_entity.type
_entity.pdbx_description
1 polymer ?
#
loop_
_entity_poly.entity_id
_entity_poly.type
_entity_poly.pdbx_seq_one_letter_code
_entity_poly.pdbx_strand_id
1 'polypeptide(L)'
;MLSQDTKFQYLWNCNEYLEKASRIILATDSNSSGQAVAEELARRLGKERCWRVEWPKKNDAELCKDANEVLMYLGPDSLRKVVENAELYPIKGLFKFRDFVHEIDEYYYQSNIEHLGVSTGWRALDGLYNVRI
;
A
#
# COMPACT_ATOMS: atom_id res chain seq x y z
N MET A 1 1.43 28.77 -8.18
CA MET A 1 2.43 28.34 -9.19
C MET A 1 1.89 27.07 -9.83
N LEU A 2 1.06 27.21 -10.87
CA LEU A 2 0.54 26.06 -11.63
C LEU A 2 1.74 25.49 -12.40
N SER A 3 2.21 24.29 -12.04
CA SER A 3 3.34 23.67 -12.73
C SER A 3 3.00 23.48 -14.21
N GLN A 4 3.90 23.87 -15.10
CA GLN A 4 3.84 23.68 -16.57
C GLN A 4 3.93 22.20 -16.99
N ASP A 5 3.30 21.29 -16.25
CA ASP A 5 3.34 19.86 -16.51
C ASP A 5 2.19 19.47 -17.43
N THR A 6 2.41 19.63 -18.73
CA THR A 6 1.43 19.27 -19.76
C THR A 6 1.11 17.77 -19.79
N LYS A 7 1.98 16.92 -19.23
CA LYS A 7 1.80 15.46 -19.24
C LYS A 7 0.53 15.04 -18.48
N PHE A 8 0.13 15.79 -17.46
CA PHE A 8 -1.08 15.53 -16.66
C PHE A 8 -2.21 16.54 -16.91
N GLN A 9 -2.15 17.29 -18.01
CA GLN A 9 -3.14 18.31 -18.33
C GLN A 9 -4.57 17.75 -18.46
N TYR A 10 -4.70 16.48 -18.85
CA TYR A 10 -5.98 15.79 -18.92
C TYR A 10 -6.72 15.72 -17.57
N LEU A 11 -6.02 15.80 -16.44
CA LEU A 11 -6.67 15.85 -15.12
C LEU A 11 -7.42 17.16 -14.93
N TRP A 12 -6.88 18.28 -15.40
CA TRP A 12 -7.54 19.58 -15.29
C TRP A 12 -8.79 19.66 -16.17
N ASN A 13 -8.70 19.09 -17.37
CA ASN A 13 -9.85 19.00 -18.29
C ASN A 13 -11.02 18.20 -17.67
N CYS A 14 -10.72 17.26 -16.77
CA CYS A 14 -11.71 16.42 -16.11
C CYS A 14 -12.00 16.83 -14.65
N ASN A 15 -11.51 18.00 -14.20
CA ASN A 15 -11.52 18.37 -12.79
C ASN A 15 -12.93 18.39 -12.19
N GLU A 16 -13.93 18.88 -12.93
CA GLU A 16 -15.33 18.92 -12.46
C GLU A 16 -15.92 17.53 -12.16
N TYR A 17 -15.45 16.49 -12.85
CA TYR A 17 -15.87 15.11 -12.60
C TYR A 17 -15.10 14.50 -11.43
N LEU A 18 -13.79 14.77 -11.38
CA LEU A 18 -12.88 14.22 -10.37
C LEU A 18 -13.12 14.80 -8.99
N GLU A 19 -13.50 16.07 -8.88
CA GLU A 19 -13.84 16.69 -7.59
C GLU A 19 -15.08 16.06 -6.94
N LYS A 20 -16.06 15.65 -7.76
CA LYS A 20 -17.29 14.99 -7.30
C LYS A 20 -17.09 13.53 -6.93
N ALA A 21 -15.99 12.91 -7.37
CA ALA A 21 -15.70 11.52 -7.09
C ALA A 21 -15.14 11.36 -5.66
N SER A 22 -15.92 10.69 -4.80
CA SER A 22 -15.48 10.33 -3.45
C SER A 22 -14.60 9.07 -3.42
N ARG A 23 -14.71 8.21 -4.43
CA ARG A 23 -13.94 6.97 -4.59
C ARG A 23 -13.36 6.88 -5.99
N ILE A 24 -12.03 6.94 -6.10
CA ILE A 24 -11.30 6.85 -7.36
C ILE A 24 -10.46 5.58 -7.36
N ILE A 25 -10.73 4.65 -8.28
CA ILE A 25 -9.97 3.41 -8.41
C ILE A 25 -8.89 3.60 -9.48
N LEU A 26 -7.63 3.43 -9.08
CA LEU A 26 -6.45 3.49 -9.92
C LEU A 26 -6.06 2.06 -10.34
N ALA A 27 -6.26 1.77 -11.62
CA ALA A 27 -6.02 0.48 -12.25
C ALA A 27 -4.96 0.62 -13.36
N THR A 28 -3.78 1.12 -13.01
CA THR A 28 -2.63 1.24 -13.92
C THR A 28 -1.87 -0.07 -14.04
N ASP A 29 -0.96 -0.18 -15.02
CA ASP A 29 -0.08 -1.34 -15.14
C ASP A 29 0.72 -1.65 -13.87
N SER A 30 1.05 -2.92 -13.64
CA SER A 30 1.89 -3.39 -12.53
C SER A 30 3.38 -3.06 -12.66
N ASN A 31 3.80 -2.55 -13.83
CA ASN A 31 5.20 -2.21 -14.11
C ASN A 31 5.63 -0.90 -13.40
N SER A 32 6.93 -0.63 -13.37
CA SER A 32 7.50 0.54 -12.69
C SER A 32 6.96 1.88 -13.20
N SER A 33 6.70 1.99 -14.51
CA SER A 33 6.12 3.19 -15.11
C SER A 33 4.66 3.38 -14.67
N GLY A 34 3.86 2.31 -14.68
CA GLY A 34 2.48 2.30 -14.21
C GLY A 34 2.37 2.67 -12.73
N GLN A 35 3.26 2.11 -11.89
CA GLN A 35 3.33 2.48 -10.48
C GLN A 35 3.67 3.96 -10.26
N ALA A 36 4.61 4.52 -11.04
CA ALA A 36 4.94 5.93 -10.96
C ALA A 36 3.77 6.83 -11.38
N VAL A 37 3.01 6.42 -12.41
CA VAL A 37 1.79 7.12 -12.84
C VAL A 37 0.73 7.05 -11.74
N ALA A 38 0.48 5.89 -11.14
CA ALA A 38 -0.48 5.74 -10.05
C ALA A 38 -0.14 6.62 -8.85
N GLU A 39 1.14 6.68 -8.47
CA GLU A 39 1.61 7.53 -7.38
C GLU A 39 1.36 9.01 -7.65
N GLU A 40 1.69 9.48 -8.86
CA GLU A 40 1.51 10.87 -9.23
C GLU A 40 0.03 11.26 -9.39
N LEU A 41 -0.80 10.34 -9.89
CA LEU A 41 -2.26 10.49 -9.91
C LEU A 41 -2.81 10.61 -8.48
N ALA A 42 -2.45 9.68 -7.59
CA ALA A 42 -2.93 9.68 -6.22
C ALA A 42 -2.48 10.94 -5.46
N ARG A 43 -1.26 11.43 -5.70
CA ARG A 43 -0.75 12.68 -5.11
C ARG A 43 -1.56 13.91 -5.54
N ARG A 44 -2.00 13.95 -6.80
CA ARG A 44 -2.77 15.09 -7.37
C ARG A 44 -4.25 15.03 -7.02
N LEU A 45 -4.83 13.84 -7.00
CA LEU A 45 -6.25 13.61 -6.72
C LEU A 45 -6.56 13.57 -5.22
N GLY A 46 -5.54 13.41 -4.36
CA GLY A 46 -5.71 13.18 -2.93
C GLY A 46 -5.75 11.69 -2.63
N LYS A 47 -4.70 11.18 -1.96
CA LYS A 47 -4.50 9.75 -1.69
C LYS A 47 -5.64 9.14 -0.87
N GLU A 48 -6.26 9.94 -0.01
CA GLU A 48 -7.39 9.57 0.83
C GLU A 48 -8.65 9.21 0.05
N ARG A 49 -8.75 9.63 -1.22
CA ARG A 49 -9.85 9.30 -2.13
C ARG A 49 -9.44 8.28 -3.19
N CYS A 50 -8.23 7.75 -3.13
CA CYS A 50 -7.71 6.80 -4.11
C CYS A 50 -7.68 5.38 -3.55
N TRP A 51 -8.08 4.44 -4.39
CA TRP A 51 -7.94 3.01 -4.18
C TRP A 51 -7.07 2.44 -5.29
N ARG A 52 -6.21 1.48 -4.99
CA ARG A 52 -5.34 0.84 -5.97
C ARG A 52 -5.79 -0.60 -6.20
N VAL A 53 -5.81 -0.98 -7.46
CA VAL A 53 -5.99 -2.37 -7.85
C VAL A 53 -4.67 -3.12 -7.70
N GLU A 54 -4.71 -4.27 -7.04
CA GLU A 54 -3.62 -5.25 -7.10
C GLU A 54 -3.97 -6.34 -8.11
N TRP A 55 -3.11 -6.50 -9.12
CA TRP A 55 -3.35 -7.45 -10.18
C TRP A 55 -3.11 -8.90 -9.70
N PRO A 56 -4.01 -9.84 -10.00
CA PRO A 56 -3.92 -11.22 -9.53
C PRO A 56 -2.81 -11.99 -10.25
N LYS A 57 -2.45 -13.15 -9.70
CA LYS A 57 -1.60 -14.13 -10.38
C LYS A 57 -2.32 -14.73 -11.59
N LYS A 58 -1.66 -14.73 -12.75
CA LYS A 58 -2.12 -15.46 -13.95
C LYS A 58 -1.66 -16.92 -13.98
N ASN A 59 -0.61 -17.24 -13.23
CA ASN A 59 -0.10 -18.60 -13.02
C ASN A 59 0.71 -18.65 -11.70
N ASP A 60 1.35 -19.78 -11.39
CA ASP A 60 2.05 -19.97 -10.11
C ASP A 60 3.20 -18.96 -9.86
N ALA A 61 3.77 -18.39 -10.92
CA ALA A 61 4.97 -17.55 -10.86
C ALA A 61 4.74 -16.07 -11.20
N GLU A 62 3.72 -15.74 -12.00
CA GLU A 62 3.56 -14.42 -12.59
C GLU A 62 2.22 -13.75 -12.24
N LEU A 63 2.29 -12.43 -12.02
CA LEU A 63 1.12 -11.55 -11.89
C LEU A 63 0.67 -11.06 -13.28
N CYS A 64 -0.63 -10.76 -13.41
CA CYS A 64 -1.13 -10.00 -14.54
C CYS A 64 -0.50 -8.61 -14.57
N LYS A 65 -0.24 -8.11 -15.78
CA LYS A 65 0.30 -6.75 -15.96
C LYS A 65 -0.75 -5.66 -15.85
N ASP A 66 -1.95 -5.94 -16.34
CA ASP A 66 -3.03 -4.98 -16.51
C ASP A 66 -4.40 -5.67 -16.53
N ALA A 67 -5.46 -4.88 -16.66
CA ALA A 67 -6.83 -5.37 -16.76
C ALA A 67 -7.06 -6.30 -17.96
N ASN A 68 -6.35 -6.09 -19.07
CA ASN A 68 -6.51 -6.89 -20.28
C ASN A 68 -5.92 -8.29 -20.08
N GLU A 69 -4.75 -8.42 -19.46
CA GLU A 69 -4.20 -9.73 -19.09
C GLU A 69 -5.14 -10.46 -18.12
N VAL A 70 -5.73 -9.78 -17.12
CA VAL A 70 -6.73 -10.41 -16.24
C VAL A 70 -7.92 -10.93 -17.04
N LEU A 71 -8.45 -10.13 -17.96
CA LEU A 71 -9.59 -10.55 -18.79
C LEU A 71 -9.24 -11.75 -19.68
N MET A 72 -8.06 -11.75 -20.28
CA MET A 72 -7.59 -12.81 -21.18
C MET A 72 -7.31 -14.12 -20.45
N TYR A 73 -6.66 -14.09 -19.28
CA TYR A 73 -6.24 -15.30 -18.56
C TYR A 73 -7.25 -15.80 -17.54
N LEU A 74 -7.97 -14.90 -16.86
CA LEU A 74 -8.81 -15.21 -15.70
C LEU A 74 -10.30 -14.88 -15.92
N GLY A 75 -10.63 -14.22 -17.02
CA GLY A 75 -11.99 -13.91 -17.41
C GLY A 75 -12.61 -12.68 -16.72
N PRO A 76 -13.82 -12.29 -17.14
CA PRO A 76 -14.47 -11.05 -16.72
C PRO A 76 -14.88 -11.03 -15.25
N ASP A 77 -15.25 -12.19 -14.68
CA ASP A 77 -15.64 -12.26 -13.26
C ASP A 77 -14.44 -12.02 -12.34
N SER A 78 -13.26 -12.50 -12.73
CA SER A 78 -12.02 -12.24 -12.00
C SER A 78 -11.65 -10.77 -12.06
N LEU A 79 -11.77 -10.13 -13.24
CA LEU A 79 -11.53 -8.70 -13.39
C LEU A 79 -12.50 -7.87 -12.53
N ARG A 80 -13.79 -8.23 -12.52
CA ARG A 80 -14.79 -7.56 -11.66
C ARG A 80 -14.39 -7.64 -10.18
N LYS A 81 -14.09 -8.84 -9.69
CA LYS A 81 -13.67 -9.06 -8.30
C LYS A 81 -12.43 -8.24 -7.93
N VAL A 82 -11.44 -8.17 -8.82
CA VAL A 82 -10.20 -7.43 -8.59
C VAL A 82 -10.47 -5.93 -8.47
N VAL A 83 -11.35 -5.37 -9.30
CA VAL A 83 -11.75 -3.95 -9.22
C VAL A 83 -12.59 -3.67 -7.96
N GLU A 84 -13.54 -4.55 -7.63
CA GLU A 84 -14.40 -4.39 -6.45
C GLU A 84 -13.59 -4.43 -5.13
N ASN A 85 -12.57 -5.28 -5.08
CA ASN A 85 -11.66 -5.46 -3.95
C ASN A 85 -10.44 -4.53 -3.97
N ALA A 86 -10.43 -3.48 -4.80
CA ALA A 86 -9.36 -2.48 -4.78
C ALA A 86 -9.17 -1.93 -3.35
N GLU A 87 -7.93 -1.80 -2.92
CA GLU A 87 -7.57 -1.40 -1.55
C GLU A 87 -7.26 0.09 -1.47
N LEU A 88 -7.40 0.69 -0.28
CA LEU A 88 -7.08 2.10 -0.08
C LEU A 88 -5.61 2.36 -0.44
N TYR A 89 -5.34 3.43 -1.18
CA TYR A 89 -3.98 3.77 -1.56
C TYR A 89 -3.14 4.02 -0.30
N PRO A 90 -1.93 3.44 -0.18
CA PRO A 90 -1.13 3.55 1.05
C PRO A 90 -0.75 5.01 1.32
N ILE A 91 -1.12 5.48 2.51
CA ILE A 91 -0.77 6.81 3.01
C ILE A 91 0.37 6.63 4.01
N LYS A 92 1.51 7.27 3.74
CA LYS A 92 2.68 7.18 4.62
C LYS A 92 2.31 7.64 6.03
N GLY A 93 2.56 6.78 7.02
CA GLY A 93 2.27 7.05 8.43
C GLY A 93 0.85 6.65 8.87
N LEU A 94 -0.01 6.17 7.95
CA LEU A 94 -1.31 5.61 8.28
C LEU A 94 -1.19 4.08 8.28
N PHE A 95 -1.42 3.48 9.45
CA PHE A 95 -1.34 2.04 9.65
C PHE A 95 -2.64 1.54 10.28
N LYS A 96 -3.05 0.32 9.93
CA LYS A 96 -4.14 -0.36 10.63
C LYS A 96 -3.56 -1.02 11.87
N PHE A 97 -4.34 -1.06 12.95
CA PHE A 97 -3.93 -1.77 14.16
C PHE A 97 -3.54 -3.23 13.88
N ARG A 98 -4.25 -3.89 12.95
CA ARG A 98 -3.98 -5.27 12.54
C ARG A 98 -2.57 -5.47 11.97
N ASP A 99 -1.98 -4.44 11.38
CA ASP A 99 -0.65 -4.51 10.77
C ASP A 99 0.44 -4.76 11.84
N PHE A 100 0.16 -4.48 13.11
CA PHE A 100 1.09 -4.65 14.24
C PHE A 100 0.85 -5.91 15.07
N VAL A 101 -0.13 -6.75 14.73
CA VAL A 101 -0.50 -7.91 15.59
C VAL A 101 0.69 -8.84 15.82
N HIS A 102 1.47 -9.14 14.78
CA HIS A 102 2.65 -9.98 14.90
C HIS A 102 3.73 -9.38 15.79
N GLU A 103 4.01 -8.08 15.65
CA GLU A 103 4.99 -7.37 16.48
C GLU A 103 4.56 -7.32 17.95
N ILE A 104 3.25 -7.13 18.20
CA ILE A 104 2.67 -7.15 19.55
C ILE A 104 2.78 -8.55 20.16
N ASP A 105 2.47 -9.59 19.41
CA ASP A 105 2.60 -10.98 19.86
C ASP A 105 4.06 -11.31 20.21
N GLU A 106 4.99 -10.95 19.32
CA GLU A 106 6.43 -11.15 19.52
C GLU A 106 6.94 -10.43 20.77
N TYR A 107 6.48 -9.19 20.98
CA TYR A 107 6.78 -8.41 22.18
C TYR A 107 6.20 -9.06 23.45
N TYR A 108 4.94 -9.49 23.41
CA TYR A 108 4.25 -10.07 24.57
C TYR A 108 4.86 -11.41 25.00
N TYR A 109 5.14 -12.30 24.05
CA TYR A 109 5.75 -13.61 24.32
C TYR A 109 7.26 -13.53 24.54
N GLN A 110 7.87 -12.35 24.36
CA GLN A 110 9.32 -12.15 24.46
C GLN A 110 10.11 -13.13 23.57
N SER A 111 9.52 -13.50 22.43
CA SER A 111 10.08 -14.47 21.50
C SER A 111 11.36 -13.96 20.83
N ASN A 112 11.60 -12.65 20.91
CA ASN A 112 12.78 -11.99 20.39
C ASN A 112 13.68 -11.47 21.50
N ILE A 113 14.81 -12.15 21.66
CA ILE A 113 15.82 -11.89 22.70
C ILE A 113 16.44 -10.49 22.54
N GLU A 114 16.46 -9.93 21.32
CA GLU A 114 16.99 -8.57 21.08
C GLU A 114 16.16 -7.49 21.77
N HIS A 115 14.86 -7.73 21.99
CA HIS A 115 13.99 -6.80 22.71
C HIS A 115 14.13 -6.86 24.23
N LEU A 116 14.71 -7.93 24.77
CA LEU A 116 14.90 -8.11 26.20
C LEU A 116 16.14 -7.38 26.73
N GLY A 117 17.05 -6.97 25.84
CA GLY A 117 18.34 -6.39 26.22
C GLY A 117 19.26 -7.40 26.92
N VAL A 118 20.47 -6.95 27.26
CA VAL A 118 21.44 -7.75 28.02
C VAL A 118 21.58 -7.26 29.45
N SER A 119 22.04 -8.15 30.32
CA SER A 119 22.35 -7.82 31.71
C SER A 119 23.33 -6.65 31.79
N THR A 120 23.11 -5.76 32.74
CA THR A 120 24.01 -4.66 33.09
C THR A 120 25.22 -5.15 33.90
N GLY A 121 25.22 -6.43 34.31
CA GLY A 121 26.20 -7.03 35.23
C GLY A 121 25.93 -6.77 36.71
N TRP A 122 24.90 -5.98 37.05
CA TRP A 122 24.52 -5.65 38.42
C TRP A 122 23.15 -6.25 38.73
N ARG A 123 23.10 -7.29 39.56
CA ARG A 123 21.84 -8.01 39.89
C ARG A 123 20.71 -7.12 40.41
N ALA A 124 21.07 -6.05 41.14
CA ALA A 124 20.09 -5.09 41.66
C ALA A 124 19.44 -4.23 40.57
N LEU A 125 20.09 -4.10 39.40
CA LEU A 125 19.64 -3.29 38.28
C LEU A 125 18.97 -4.12 37.18
N ASP A 126 19.42 -5.36 36.95
CA ASP A 126 18.89 -6.27 35.92
C ASP A 126 17.38 -6.58 36.07
N GLY A 127 16.85 -6.51 37.28
CA GLY A 127 15.40 -6.66 37.52
C GLY A 127 14.55 -5.45 37.13
N LEU A 128 15.20 -4.31 36.86
CA LEU A 128 14.57 -3.03 36.53
C LEU A 128 14.92 -2.56 35.11
N TYR A 129 16.10 -2.92 34.61
CA TYR A 129 16.66 -2.41 33.36
C TYR A 129 17.69 -3.36 32.78
N ASN A 130 17.58 -3.62 31.47
CA ASN A 130 18.58 -4.30 30.66
C ASN A 130 19.11 -3.34 29.57
N VAL A 131 20.37 -3.51 29.18
CA VAL A 131 21.03 -2.69 28.16
C VAL A 131 20.60 -3.15 26.77
N ARG A 132 20.11 -2.25 25.92
CA ARG A 132 19.97 -2.54 24.48
C ARG A 132 21.33 -2.56 23.81
N ILE A 133 21.62 -3.62 23.05
CA ILE A 133 22.75 -3.69 22.12
C ILE A 133 22.25 -3.39 20.72
#